data_AF-A0A3B8RZ21-F1
#
_entry.id   AF-A0A3B8RZ21-F1
#
_cell.length_a   1.000
_cell.length_b   1.000
_cell.length_c   1.000
_cell.angle_alpha   90.00
_cell.angle_beta   90.00
_cell.angle_gamma   90.00
#
_symmetry.space_group_name_H-M   'P 1'
#
loop_
_entity.id
_entity.type
_entity.pdbx_description
1 polymer ?
#
loop_
_entity_poly.entity_id
_entity_poly.type
_entity_poly.pdbx_seq_one_letter_code
_entity_poly.pdbx_strand_id
1 'polypeptide(L)'
;ETDEEILQAMEDMRKHHVDILTLGQYLQPTKSHLPVERWVHPDEFAAYREQGLEMGFTEIAAGPMVRSSYRADRILEKNNLGLGNNTDSNKTAIPIINL
;
A
#
# COMPACT_ATOMS: atom_id res chain seq x y z
N GLU A 1 -15.25 5.84 -1.04
CA GLU A 1 -14.35 7.02 -1.12
C GLU A 1 -13.97 7.29 -2.57
N THR A 2 -13.75 8.56 -2.92
CA THR A 2 -13.16 8.99 -4.20
C THR A 2 -11.65 9.12 -4.10
N ASP A 3 -10.98 9.24 -5.25
CA ASP A 3 -9.53 9.34 -5.31
C ASP A 3 -9.04 10.65 -4.66
N GLU A 4 -9.80 11.74 -4.81
CA GLU A 4 -9.52 13.03 -4.18
C GLU A 4 -9.63 12.95 -2.65
N GLU A 5 -10.62 12.21 -2.12
CA GLU A 5 -10.77 12.00 -0.68
C GLU A 5 -9.57 11.21 -0.10
N ILE A 6 -9.06 10.22 -0.86
CA ILE A 6 -7.86 9.46 -0.48
C ILE A 6 -6.66 10.39 -0.40
N LEU A 7 -6.45 11.23 -1.42
CA LEU A 7 -5.32 12.16 -1.46
C LEU A 7 -5.40 13.23 -0.37
N GLN A 8 -6.59 13.76 -0.10
CA GLN A 8 -6.77 14.72 0.99
C GLN A 8 -6.45 14.07 2.35
N ALA A 9 -6.85 12.82 2.56
CA ALA A 9 -6.52 12.09 3.78
C ALA A 9 -5.01 11.87 3.91
N MET A 10 -4.31 11.57 2.81
CA MET A 10 -2.85 11.43 2.78
C MET A 10 -2.14 12.74 3.13
N GLU A 11 -2.59 13.87 2.60
CA GLU A 11 -2.08 15.19 2.97
C GLU A 11 -2.28 15.48 4.46
N ASP A 12 -3.45 15.18 5.00
CA ASP A 12 -3.76 15.43 6.41
C ASP A 12 -2.91 14.57 7.33
N MET A 13 -2.65 13.32 6.95
CA MET A 13 -1.69 12.45 7.63
C MET A 13 -0.28 13.05 7.64
N ARG A 14 0.17 13.64 6.52
CA ARG A 14 1.48 14.32 6.45
C ARG A 14 1.53 15.57 7.31
N LYS A 15 0.46 16.37 7.37
CA LYS A 15 0.34 17.52 8.30
C LYS A 15 0.48 17.10 9.76
N HIS A 16 0.14 15.86 10.09
CA HIS A 16 0.25 15.28 11.44
C HIS A 16 1.49 14.38 11.61
N HIS A 17 2.47 14.47 10.71
CA HIS A 17 3.74 13.74 10.78
C HIS A 17 3.58 12.21 10.83
N VAL A 18 2.59 11.65 10.14
CA VAL A 18 2.44 10.20 9.97
C VAL A 18 3.47 9.71 8.95
N ASP A 19 4.34 8.78 9.36
CA ASP A 19 5.46 8.33 8.52
C ASP A 19 5.17 7.11 7.65
N ILE A 20 4.26 6.23 8.09
CA ILE A 20 4.00 4.93 7.46
C ILE A 20 2.50 4.82 7.17
N LEU A 21 2.16 4.41 5.95
CA LEU A 21 0.77 4.22 5.51
C LEU A 21 0.57 2.82 4.92
N THR A 22 -0.58 2.21 5.22
CA THR A 22 -1.04 0.97 4.60
C THR A 22 -2.38 1.21 3.90
N LEU A 23 -2.48 0.90 2.61
CA LEU A 23 -3.69 0.97 1.79
C LEU A 23 -4.07 -0.42 1.30
N GLY A 24 -5.27 -0.88 1.63
CA GLY A 24 -5.76 -2.19 1.25
C GLY A 24 -7.23 -2.19 0.87
N GLN A 25 -7.64 -3.17 0.06
CA GLN A 25 -9.04 -3.30 -0.35
C GLN A 25 -9.90 -3.69 0.85
N TYR A 26 -10.98 -2.95 1.05
CA TYR A 26 -12.05 -3.37 1.95
C TYR A 26 -12.69 -4.64 1.42
N LEU A 27 -12.63 -5.70 2.22
CA LEU A 27 -13.29 -6.97 1.95
C LEU A 27 -14.42 -7.13 2.96
N GLN A 28 -15.65 -7.13 2.46
CA GLN A 28 -16.84 -7.35 3.26
C GLN A 28 -16.76 -8.74 3.93
N PRO A 29 -16.69 -8.83 5.28
CA PRO A 29 -16.54 -10.12 5.95
C PRO A 29 -17.79 -11.00 5.84
N THR A 30 -18.97 -10.39 5.95
CA THR A 30 -20.27 -11.04 5.84
C THR A 30 -21.28 -10.09 5.21
N LYS A 31 -22.40 -10.61 4.71
CA LYS A 31 -23.47 -9.81 4.07
C LYS A 31 -24.09 -8.75 4.98
N SER A 32 -23.92 -8.84 6.30
CA SER A 32 -24.43 -7.86 7.26
C SER A 32 -23.53 -6.64 7.42
N HIS A 33 -22.31 -6.66 6.88
CA HIS A 33 -21.40 -5.53 6.89
C HIS A 33 -21.67 -4.61 5.69
N LEU A 34 -21.07 -3.42 5.69
CA LEU A 34 -21.17 -2.49 4.56
C LEU A 34 -20.79 -3.21 3.25
N PRO A 35 -21.58 -3.03 2.19
CA PRO A 35 -21.25 -3.58 0.88
C PRO A 35 -19.98 -2.93 0.34
N VAL A 36 -19.27 -3.65 -0.53
CA VAL A 36 -18.14 -3.07 -1.27
C VAL A 36 -18.70 -2.13 -2.34
N GLU A 37 -18.36 -0.84 -2.27
CA GLU A 37 -18.80 0.15 -3.25
C GLU A 37 -17.94 0.14 -4.52
N ARG A 38 -16.61 -0.06 -4.37
CA ARG A 38 -15.65 -0.11 -5.47
C ARG A 38 -14.59 -1.19 -5.23
N TRP A 39 -14.20 -1.86 -6.31
CA TRP A 39 -13.01 -2.71 -6.38
C TRP A 39 -11.89 -1.93 -7.05
N VAL A 40 -10.87 -1.58 -6.28
CA VAL A 40 -9.76 -0.75 -6.75
C VAL A 40 -8.79 -1.60 -7.56
N HIS A 41 -8.39 -1.14 -8.75
CA HIS A 41 -7.45 -1.86 -9.59
C HIS A 41 -6.05 -1.87 -8.95
N PRO A 42 -5.24 -2.94 -9.12
CA PRO A 42 -3.86 -2.96 -8.63
C PRO A 42 -3.01 -1.75 -9.05
N ASP A 43 -3.23 -1.23 -10.27
CA ASP A 43 -2.51 -0.04 -10.77
C ASP A 43 -2.88 1.25 -10.03
N GLU A 44 -4.12 1.38 -9.55
CA GLU A 44 -4.53 2.52 -8.71
C GLU A 44 -3.80 2.48 -7.36
N PHE A 45 -3.65 1.28 -6.76
CA PHE A 45 -2.83 1.13 -5.55
C PHE A 45 -1.37 1.53 -5.78
N ALA A 46 -0.80 1.18 -6.93
CA ALA A 46 0.55 1.59 -7.31
C ALA A 46 0.65 3.12 -7.44
N ALA A 47 -0.33 3.76 -8.07
CA ALA A 47 -0.39 5.21 -8.21
C ALA A 47 -0.49 5.93 -6.84
N TYR A 48 -1.36 5.46 -5.92
CA TYR A 48 -1.44 6.04 -4.58
C TYR A 48 -0.14 5.90 -3.81
N ARG A 49 0.55 4.77 -3.97
CA ARG A 49 1.86 4.55 -3.36
C ARG A 49 2.89 5.55 -3.87
N GLU A 50 2.99 5.75 -5.19
CA GLU A 50 3.92 6.72 -5.77
C GLU A 50 3.63 8.14 -5.28
N GLN A 51 2.37 8.56 -5.35
CA GLN A 51 1.95 9.90 -4.91
C GLN A 51 2.25 10.14 -3.43
N GLY A 52 2.01 9.15 -2.57
CA GLY A 52 2.33 9.29 -1.15
C GLY A 52 3.83 9.31 -0.86
N LEU A 53 4.63 8.55 -1.59
CA LEU A 53 6.09 8.65 -1.46
C LEU A 53 6.58 10.05 -1.86
N GLU A 54 6.00 10.66 -2.90
CA GLU A 54 6.27 12.04 -3.28
C GLU A 54 5.82 13.05 -2.21
N MET A 55 4.74 12.78 -1.48
CA MET A 55 4.29 13.57 -0.32
C MET A 55 5.20 13.41 0.93
N GLY A 56 6.18 12.50 0.87
CA GLY A 56 7.20 12.33 1.91
C GLY A 56 6.85 11.33 3.00
N PHE A 57 5.91 10.40 2.78
CA PHE A 57 5.83 9.21 3.63
C PHE A 57 7.14 8.42 3.53
N THR A 58 7.59 7.84 4.65
CA THR A 58 8.83 7.03 4.65
C THR A 58 8.62 5.71 3.93
N GLU A 59 7.44 5.12 4.05
CA GLU A 59 7.11 3.82 3.51
C GLU A 59 5.59 3.72 3.32
N ILE A 60 5.16 3.19 2.17
CA ILE A 60 3.75 2.95 1.88
C ILE A 60 3.55 1.54 1.35
N ALA A 61 2.73 0.78 2.06
CA ALA A 61 2.24 -0.51 1.62
C ALA A 61 0.89 -0.34 0.93
N ALA A 62 0.80 -0.59 -0.37
CA ALA A 62 -0.47 -0.47 -1.10
C ALA A 62 -0.74 -1.72 -1.93
N GLY A 63 -1.95 -2.27 -1.81
CA GLY A 63 -2.41 -3.38 -2.64
C GLY A 63 -3.63 -4.09 -2.08
N PRO A 64 -4.35 -4.89 -2.89
CA PRO A 64 -5.65 -5.43 -2.51
C PRO A 64 -5.63 -6.25 -1.20
N MET A 65 -4.57 -7.01 -0.96
CA MET A 65 -4.42 -7.87 0.22
C MET A 65 -3.65 -7.24 1.37
N VAL A 66 -3.21 -5.98 1.25
CA VAL A 66 -2.46 -5.30 2.32
C VAL A 66 -3.35 -5.11 3.54
N ARG A 67 -2.75 -5.29 4.71
CA ARG A 67 -3.35 -5.05 6.03
C ARG A 67 -2.34 -4.30 6.90
N SER A 68 -2.81 -3.75 8.01
CA SER A 68 -1.98 -2.94 8.91
C SER A 68 -0.70 -3.64 9.39
N SER A 69 -0.74 -4.95 9.61
CA SER A 69 0.41 -5.75 10.03
C SER A 69 1.24 -6.33 8.89
N TYR A 70 0.84 -6.10 7.63
CA TYR A 70 1.51 -6.70 6.48
C TYR A 70 2.98 -6.24 6.43
N ARG A 71 3.90 -7.20 6.68
CA ARG A 71 5.34 -6.98 6.68
C ARG A 71 5.81 -5.82 7.57
N ALA A 72 5.11 -5.60 8.68
CA ALA A 72 5.46 -4.54 9.64
C ALA A 72 6.88 -4.70 10.20
N ASP A 73 7.39 -5.94 10.29
CA ASP A 73 8.77 -6.27 10.66
C ASP A 73 9.81 -5.72 9.67
N ARG A 74 9.43 -5.50 8.41
CA ARG A 74 10.31 -5.04 7.33
C ARG A 74 10.08 -3.59 6.92
N ILE A 75 9.04 -2.95 7.45
CA ILE A 75 8.63 -1.59 7.07
C ILE A 75 9.71 -0.54 7.43
N LEU A 76 10.52 -0.83 8.45
CA LEU A 76 11.67 -0.01 8.87
C LEU A 76 12.95 -0.28 8.07
N GLU A 77 12.97 -1.32 7.22
CA GLU A 77 14.08 -1.58 6.31
C GLU A 77 14.11 -0.56 5.16
N LYS A 78 13.09 0.31 5.05
CA LYS A 78 12.91 1.31 3.98
C LYS A 78 13.05 0.72 2.58
N ASN A 79 12.72 -0.57 2.46
CA ASN A 79 12.86 -1.32 1.21
C ASN A 79 11.57 -1.34 0.41
N ASN A 80 10.57 -0.52 0.77
CA ASN A 80 9.36 -0.36 -0.01
C ASN A 80 8.64 -1.69 -0.24
N LEU A 81 8.66 -2.55 0.77
CA LEU A 81 8.19 -3.94 0.74
C LEU A 81 8.80 -4.78 -0.40
N GLY A 82 9.96 -4.42 -0.95
CA GLY A 82 10.51 -5.05 -2.14
C GLY A 82 9.67 -4.83 -3.41
N LEU A 83 8.73 -3.87 -3.39
CA LEU A 83 7.93 -3.42 -4.53
C LEU A 83 8.55 -2.17 -5.20
N GLY A 84 9.74 -1.75 -4.76
CA GLY A 84 10.50 -0.68 -5.39
C GLY A 84 10.90 -1.05 -6.82
N ASN A 85 10.51 -0.19 -7.76
CA ASN A 85 10.77 -0.16 -9.20
C ASN A 85 11.61 -1.30 -9.78
N ASN A 86 11.00 -2.06 -10.69
CA ASN A 86 11.59 -3.12 -11.51
C ASN A 86 12.71 -2.64 -12.48
N THR A 87 13.29 -1.46 -12.24
CA THR A 87 14.44 -0.94 -12.98
C THR A 87 15.77 -1.53 -12.49
N ASP A 88 15.78 -2.21 -11.34
CA ASP A 88 16.93 -2.98 -10.88
C ASP A 88 16.93 -4.39 -11.48
N SER A 89 17.33 -4.48 -12.75
CA SER A 89 17.51 -5.70 -13.54
C SER A 89 18.54 -6.71 -13.01
N ASN A 90 18.91 -6.67 -11.72
CA ASN A 90 20.00 -7.49 -11.21
C ASN A 90 19.90 -8.02 -9.77
N LYS A 91 18.71 -8.14 -9.16
CA LYS A 91 18.61 -8.83 -7.85
C LYS A 91 17.37 -9.69 -7.67
N THR A 92 17.67 -10.98 -7.45
CA THR A 92 16.94 -12.00 -6.68
C THR A 92 15.91 -12.83 -7.44
N ALA A 93 16.43 -13.95 -7.98
CA ALA A 93 15.66 -15.16 -8.20
C ALA A 93 14.80 -15.48 -6.97
N ILE A 94 13.50 -15.62 -7.17
CA ILE A 94 12.56 -16.17 -6.19
C ILE A 94 13.00 -17.62 -5.93
N PRO A 95 13.33 -18.03 -4.69
CA PRO A 95 13.51 -19.44 -4.42
C PRO A 95 12.13 -20.10 -4.49
N ILE A 96 11.97 -21.03 -5.44
CA ILE A 96 10.87 -21.98 -5.44
C ILE A 96 10.99 -22.80 -4.15
N ILE A 97 10.14 -22.50 -3.16
CA ILE A 97 9.91 -23.42 -2.05
C ILE A 97 9.02 -24.52 -2.62
N ASN A 98 9.63 -25.67 -2.93
CA ASN A 98 8.90 -26.92 -3.09
C ASN A 98 8.29 -27.28 -1.73
N LEU A 99 6.96 -27.33 -1.68
CA LEU A 99 6.16 -28.19 -0.81
C LEU A 99 5.03 -28.78 -1.66
#